data_AF-A0A843KMH7-F1
#
_entry.id   AF-A0A843KMH7-F1
#
_cell.length_a   1.000
_cell.length_b   1.000
_cell.length_c   1.000
_cell.angle_alpha   90.00
_cell.angle_beta   90.00
_cell.angle_gamma   90.00
#
_symmetry.space_group_name_H-M   'P 1'
#
loop_
_entity.id
_entity.type
_entity.pdbx_description
1 polymer ?
#
loop_
_entity_poly.entity_id
_entity_poly.type
_entity_poly.pdbx_seq_one_letter_code
_entity_poly.pdbx_strand_id
1 'polypeptide(L)'
;YCNATTRGTLDNLHMSANITYRDANANKINEYPFVAPDNTWTGRESAVRATRWVQLPKLSPKPVGMPGDMRTDPQAVLVEVLLWRA
;
A
#
# COMPACT_ATOMS: atom_id res chain seq x y z
N TYR A 1 10.97 3.03 -6.54
CA TYR A 1 11.55 4.29 -6.04
C TYR A 1 10.67 5.45 -6.48
N CYS A 2 10.15 6.20 -5.51
CA CYS A 2 9.29 7.38 -5.70
C CYS A 2 10.12 8.67 -5.81
N ASN A 3 11.31 8.58 -6.39
CA ASN A 3 12.23 9.71 -6.45
C ASN A 3 11.70 10.72 -7.47
N ALA A 4 11.27 11.87 -6.99
CA ALA A 4 11.09 13.06 -7.81
C ALA A 4 12.39 13.86 -7.81
N THR A 5 12.65 14.61 -8.88
CA THR A 5 13.70 15.63 -8.93
C THR A 5 13.04 16.99 -8.69
N THR A 6 13.17 17.53 -7.48
CA THR A 6 12.71 18.90 -7.20
C THR A 6 13.73 19.94 -7.67
N ARG A 7 15.06 19.66 -7.57
CA ARG A 7 16.14 20.39 -8.27
C ARG A 7 17.48 19.64 -8.19
N GLY A 8 18.17 19.45 -9.32
CA GLY A 8 19.53 18.87 -9.35
C GLY A 8 19.55 17.36 -9.08
N THR A 9 19.70 16.97 -7.82
CA THR A 9 19.84 15.55 -7.39
C THR A 9 18.47 14.92 -7.13
N LEU A 10 18.34 13.61 -7.38
CA LEU A 10 17.14 12.85 -7.01
C LEU A 10 16.91 12.95 -5.49
N ASP A 11 15.69 13.27 -5.09
CA ASP A 11 15.30 13.16 -3.68
C ASP A 11 15.38 11.68 -3.26
N ASN A 12 16.04 11.38 -2.14
CA ASN A 12 16.07 10.04 -1.53
C ASN A 12 14.75 9.76 -0.81
N LEU A 13 13.66 9.68 -1.57
CA LEU A 13 12.34 9.36 -1.04
C LEU A 13 12.09 7.85 -1.12
N HIS A 14 11.73 7.30 0.03
CA HIS A 14 11.43 5.89 0.22
C HIS A 14 9.94 5.74 0.56
N MET A 15 9.37 4.58 0.22
CA MET A 15 7.96 4.32 0.49
C MET A 15 7.67 2.89 0.91
N SER A 16 6.56 2.74 1.62
CA SER A 16 5.88 1.47 1.82
C SER A 16 4.39 1.66 1.52
N ALA A 17 3.77 0.62 1.00
CA ALA A 17 2.37 0.65 0.62
C ALA A 17 1.72 -0.69 0.93
N ASN A 18 0.57 -0.64 1.59
CA ASN A 18 -0.22 -1.82 1.90
C ASN A 18 -1.71 -1.60 1.62
N ILE A 19 -2.42 -2.71 1.54
CA ILE A 19 -3.87 -2.75 1.53
C ILE A 19 -4.36 -3.59 2.71
N THR A 20 -5.34 -3.07 3.44
CA THR A 20 -6.12 -3.82 4.42
C THR A 20 -7.46 -4.20 3.81
N TYR A 21 -7.80 -5.47 3.83
CA TYR A 21 -9.02 -6.01 3.21
C TYR A 21 -9.60 -7.15 4.04
N ARG A 22 -10.86 -7.51 3.75
CA ARG A 22 -11.50 -8.69 4.35
C ARG A 22 -11.26 -9.91 3.47
N ASP A 23 -10.74 -10.96 4.10
CA ASP A 23 -10.56 -12.29 3.52
C ASP A 23 -11.89 -12.87 3.04
N ALA A 24 -11.86 -13.57 1.90
CA ALA A 24 -13.06 -14.13 1.29
C ALA A 24 -13.68 -15.30 2.05
N ASN A 25 -12.88 -16.08 2.76
CA ASN A 25 -13.29 -17.37 3.31
C ASN A 25 -13.17 -17.41 4.84
N ALA A 26 -12.17 -16.73 5.40
CA ALA A 26 -11.82 -16.84 6.81
C ALA A 26 -12.44 -15.77 7.70
N ASN A 27 -13.28 -14.87 7.15
CA ASN A 27 -13.93 -13.77 7.86
C ASN A 27 -12.97 -12.92 8.74
N LYS A 28 -11.73 -12.78 8.29
CA LYS A 28 -10.67 -12.03 8.96
C LYS A 28 -10.28 -10.79 8.14
N ILE A 29 -9.67 -9.82 8.82
CA ILE A 29 -9.03 -8.68 8.17
C ILE A 29 -7.57 -9.04 7.95
N ASN A 30 -7.11 -8.95 6.70
CA ASN A 30 -5.73 -9.20 6.31
C ASN A 30 -5.09 -7.90 5.81
N GLU A 31 -3.78 -7.83 5.95
CA GLU A 31 -2.93 -6.81 5.33
C GLU A 31 -2.06 -7.46 4.25
N TYR A 32 -1.88 -6.77 3.13
CA TYR A 32 -0.99 -7.21 2.08
C TYR A 32 -0.07 -6.06 1.65
N PRO A 33 1.26 -6.21 1.78
CA PRO A 33 2.21 -5.20 1.33
C PRO A 33 2.39 -5.29 -0.18
N PHE A 34 2.10 -4.19 -0.89
CA PHE A 34 2.51 -4.01 -2.29
C PHE A 34 3.96 -3.56 -2.37
N VAL A 35 4.41 -2.74 -1.41
CA VAL A 35 5.79 -2.29 -1.26
C VAL A 35 6.13 -2.40 0.22
N ALA A 36 7.04 -3.31 0.56
CA ALA A 36 7.55 -3.41 1.91
C ALA A 36 8.50 -2.24 2.22
N PRO A 37 8.54 -1.76 3.48
CA PRO A 37 9.59 -0.83 3.88
C PRO A 37 10.96 -1.50 3.71
N ASP A 38 11.94 -0.71 3.24
CA ASP A 38 13.33 -1.17 3.14
C ASP A 38 14.09 -0.95 4.46
N ASN A 39 15.38 -1.29 4.46
CA ASN A 39 16.24 -1.19 5.64
C ASN A 39 16.57 0.25 6.07
N THR A 40 16.16 1.27 5.31
CA THR A 40 16.33 2.67 5.70
C THR A 40 15.23 3.16 6.62
N TRP A 41 14.11 2.44 6.70
CA TRP A 41 13.03 2.76 7.62
C TRP A 41 13.38 2.32 9.05
N THR A 42 13.66 3.28 9.93
CA THR A 42 13.88 3.03 11.36
C THR A 42 12.65 3.34 12.23
N GLY A 43 11.63 3.97 11.65
CA GLY A 43 10.45 4.43 12.38
C GLY A 43 10.64 5.77 13.08
N ARG A 44 11.77 6.44 12.86
CA ARG A 44 12.14 7.73 13.48
C ARG A 44 12.28 8.87 12.47
N GLU A 45 12.08 8.57 11.19
CA GLU A 45 12.20 9.52 10.10
C GLU A 45 11.03 10.51 10.10
N SER A 46 11.27 11.72 9.60
CA SER A 46 10.20 12.63 9.20
C SER A 46 9.45 11.99 8.02
N ALA A 47 8.26 11.47 8.30
CA ALA A 47 7.45 10.71 7.35
C ALA A 47 6.06 11.30 7.19
N VAL A 48 5.48 11.09 6.00
CA VAL A 48 4.09 11.40 5.69
C VAL A 48 3.35 10.10 5.48
N ARG A 49 2.21 9.95 6.15
CA ARG A 49 1.30 8.82 5.97
C ARG A 49 0.01 9.30 5.31
N ALA A 50 -0.39 8.63 4.23
CA ALA A 50 -1.67 8.83 3.58
C ALA A 50 -2.50 7.55 3.69
N THR A 51 -3.70 7.67 4.26
CA THR A 51 -4.61 6.55 4.48
C THR A 51 -5.95 6.88 3.84
N ARG A 52 -6.49 5.98 3.02
CA ARG A 52 -7.75 6.20 2.29
C ARG A 52 -8.58 4.94 2.13
N TRP A 53 -9.88 5.07 2.38
CA TRP A 53 -10.87 4.06 1.98
C TRP A 53 -11.09 4.10 0.46
N VAL A 54 -10.96 2.94 -0.18
CA VAL A 54 -11.17 2.77 -1.62
C VAL A 54 -12.30 1.76 -1.82
N GLN A 55 -13.31 2.16 -2.59
CA GLN A 55 -14.37 1.26 -3.01
C GLN A 55 -13.92 0.53 -4.28
N LEU A 56 -13.82 -0.79 -4.20
CA LEU A 56 -13.55 -1.65 -5.34
C LEU A 56 -14.87 -2.15 -5.94
N PRO A 57 -15.00 -2.16 -7.28
CA PRO A 57 -16.11 -2.83 -7.94
C PRO A 57 -15.96 -4.34 -7.85
N LYS A 58 -16.89 -5.08 -8.46
CA LYS A 58 -16.71 -6.52 -8.66
C LYS A 58 -15.45 -6.77 -9.52
N LEU A 59 -14.53 -7.58 -9.02
CA LEU A 59 -13.27 -7.92 -9.67
C LEU A 59 -13.40 -9.27 -10.39
N SER A 60 -13.63 -9.25 -11.70
CA SER A 60 -13.78 -10.46 -12.51
C SER A 60 -13.20 -10.26 -13.92
N PRO A 61 -11.97 -10.72 -14.21
CA PRO A 61 -11.05 -11.41 -13.31
C PRO A 61 -10.42 -10.46 -12.27
N LYS A 62 -9.86 -11.03 -11.19
CA LYS A 62 -9.08 -10.24 -10.22
C LYS A 62 -7.80 -9.70 -10.92
N PRO A 63 -7.46 -8.41 -10.77
CA PRO A 63 -6.23 -7.85 -11.34
C PRO A 63 -4.97 -8.58 -10.85
N VAL A 64 -3.96 -8.66 -11.72
CA VAL A 64 -2.65 -9.24 -11.37
C VAL A 64 -2.03 -8.47 -10.21
N GLY A 65 -1.44 -9.20 -9.25
CA GLY A 65 -0.78 -8.63 -8.07
C GLY A 65 -1.69 -8.35 -6.89
N MET A 66 -3.02 -8.50 -7.03
CA MET A 66 -3.94 -8.44 -5.90
C MET A 66 -3.84 -9.69 -5.01
N PRO A 67 -4.10 -9.56 -3.70
CA PRO A 67 -4.04 -10.70 -2.78
C PRO A 67 -5.00 -11.81 -3.21
N GLY A 68 -4.56 -13.06 -3.28
CA GLY A 68 -5.34 -14.17 -3.82
C GLY A 68 -6.62 -14.47 -3.02
N ASP A 69 -6.53 -14.32 -1.70
CA ASP A 69 -7.55 -14.50 -0.67
C ASP A 69 -8.51 -13.32 -0.47
N MET A 70 -8.26 -12.18 -1.11
CA MET A 70 -9.19 -11.05 -1.10
C MET A 70 -10.52 -11.41 -1.81
N ARG A 71 -11.64 -10.87 -1.35
CA ARG A 71 -12.93 -11.06 -2.05
C ARG A 71 -12.91 -10.49 -3.48
N THR A 72 -13.80 -10.98 -4.33
CA THR A 72 -14.02 -10.45 -5.69
C THR A 72 -15.31 -9.63 -5.81
N ASP A 73 -16.22 -9.72 -4.83
CA ASP A 73 -17.41 -8.87 -4.79
C ASP A 73 -17.06 -7.41 -4.47
N PRO A 74 -17.96 -6.45 -4.79
CA PRO A 74 -17.76 -5.04 -4.43
C PRO A 74 -17.48 -4.88 -2.92
N GLN A 75 -16.45 -4.11 -2.59
CA GLN A 75 -16.00 -3.97 -1.20
C GLN A 75 -15.20 -2.68 -0.98
N ALA A 76 -15.20 -2.21 0.27
CA ALA A 76 -14.27 -1.19 0.72
C ALA A 76 -12.98 -1.84 1.23
N VAL A 77 -11.84 -1.25 0.86
CA VAL A 77 -10.51 -1.60 1.35
C VAL A 77 -9.81 -0.36 1.87
N LEU A 78 -8.91 -0.51 2.83
CA LEU A 78 -8.06 0.59 3.30
C LEU A 78 -6.74 0.53 2.55
N VAL A 79 -6.36 1.62 1.90
CA VAL A 79 -5.04 1.76 1.29
C VAL A 79 -4.22 2.70 2.17
N GLU A 80 -3.03 2.25 2.57
CA GLU A 80 -2.09 3.06 3.31
C GLU A 80 -0.76 3.16 2.55
N VAL A 81 -0.25 4.38 2.43
CA VAL A 81 1.06 4.68 1.86
C VAL A 81 1.84 5.52 2.88
N LEU A 82 3.06 5.08 3.16
CA LEU A 82 4.01 5.79 3.98
C LEU A 82 5.16 6.26 3.09
N LEU A 83 5.54 7.52 3.22
CA LEU A 83 6.64 8.15 2.48
C LEU A 83 7.62 8.77 3.49
N TRP A 84 8.91 8.50 3.36
CA TRP A 84 9.95 9.10 4.20
C TRP A 84 11.19 9.46 3.38
N ARG A 85 12.08 10.24 4.00
CA ARG A 85 13.40 10.55 3.46
C ARG A 85 14.45 9.81 4.29
N ALA A 86 15.44 9.23 3.61
CA ALA A 86 16.66 8.69 4.22
C ALA A 86 17.86 9.62 4.01
#